data_AF-A0A3D5UVG3-F1
#
_entry.id   AF-A0A3D5UVG3-F1
#
_cell.length_a   1.000
_cell.length_b   1.000
_cell.length_c   1.000
_cell.angle_alpha   90.00
_cell.angle_beta   90.00
_cell.angle_gamma   90.00
#
_symmetry.space_group_name_H-M   'P 1'
#
loop_
_entity.id
_entity.type
_entity.pdbx_description
1 polymer ?
#
loop_
_entity_poly.entity_id
_entity_poly.type
_entity_poly.pdbx_seq_one_letter_code
_entity_poly.pdbx_strand_id
1 'polypeptide(L)' 'WVAKLRECRTNDGITLLHINMDAGHGGASGRFERLREVARVYAFALAVTEKADPQKARAAPIVDGQGRY' A
#
# COMPACT_ATOMS: atom_id res chain seq x y z
N TRP A 1 4.78 0.64 -19.86
CA TRP A 1 5.43 1.82 -19.23
C TRP A 1 6.18 1.45 -17.95
N VAL A 2 5.56 0.82 -16.95
CA VAL A 2 6.25 0.46 -15.69
C VAL A 2 7.49 -0.42 -15.88
N ALA A 3 7.48 -1.35 -16.86
CA ALA A 3 8.67 -2.12 -17.21
C ALA A 3 9.85 -1.22 -17.63
N LYS A 4 9.60 -0.26 -18.54
CA LYS A 4 10.61 0.72 -18.98
C LYS A 4 11.09 1.61 -17.82
N LEU A 5 10.19 2.03 -16.92
CA LEU A 5 10.61 2.78 -15.74
C LEU A 5 11.54 1.99 -14.83
N ARG A 6 11.27 0.69 -14.64
CA ARG A 6 12.14 -0.18 -13.84
C ARG A 6 13.51 -0.39 -14.47
N GLU A 7 13.55 -0.46 -15.80
CA GLU A 7 14.79 -0.57 -16.57
C GLU A 7 15.60 0.72 -16.53
N CYS A 8 14.97 1.89 -16.65
CA CYS A 8 15.66 3.17 -16.76
C CYS A 8 15.88 3.92 -15.42
N ARG A 9 15.42 3.39 -14.28
CA ARG A 9 15.56 4.09 -12.99
C ARG A 9 17.04 4.20 -12.58
N THR A 10 17.40 5.32 -11.97
CA THR A 10 18.76 5.60 -11.44
C THR A 10 18.85 5.49 -9.92
N ASN A 11 17.76 5.08 -9.27
CA ASN A 11 17.66 4.93 -7.82
C ASN A 11 16.95 3.62 -7.45
N ASP A 12 16.97 3.29 -6.17
CA ASP A 12 16.35 2.08 -5.62
C ASP A 12 14.90 2.29 -5.13
N GLY A 13 14.26 3.37 -5.59
CA GLY A 13 12.88 3.70 -5.22
C GLY A 13 11.88 2.60 -5.61
N ILE A 14 10.91 2.34 -4.72
CA ILE A 14 9.86 1.34 -4.93
C ILE A 14 9.00 1.74 -6.13
N THR A 15 8.88 0.86 -7.12
CA THR A 15 8.07 1.08 -8.35
C THR A 15 7.09 -0.08 -8.55
N LEU A 16 5.80 0.16 -8.29
CA LEU A 16 4.74 -0.84 -8.35
C LEU A 16 3.74 -0.55 -9.48
N LEU A 17 3.17 -1.61 -10.05
CA LEU A 17 1.99 -1.57 -10.91
C LEU A 17 0.92 -2.41 -10.24
N HIS A 18 -0.19 -1.80 -9.86
CA HIS A 18 -1.36 -2.49 -9.36
C HIS A 18 -2.42 -2.50 -10.46
N ILE A 19 -2.99 -3.68 -10.74
CA ILE A 19 -4.08 -3.85 -11.68
C ILE A 19 -5.22 -4.48 -10.90
N ASN A 20 -6.35 -3.77 -10.82
CA ASN A 20 -7.58 -4.33 -10.28
C ASN A 20 -8.25 -5.15 -11.39
N MET A 21 -8.21 -6.48 -11.26
CA MET A 21 -8.72 -7.41 -12.28
C MET A 21 -10.25 -7.51 -12.28
N ASP A 22 -10.92 -6.99 -11.25
CA ASP A 22 -12.39 -6.99 -11.11
C ASP A 22 -13.02 -5.68 -11.61
N ALA A 23 -12.20 -4.73 -12.08
CA ALA A 23 -12.60 -3.39 -12.50
C ALA A 23 -12.48 -3.20 -14.01
N GLY A 24 -13.48 -2.55 -14.62
CA GLY A 24 -13.40 -2.04 -15.99
C GLY A 24 -12.86 -0.61 -16.05
N HIS A 25 -13.04 0.07 -17.19
CA HIS A 25 -12.57 1.46 -17.39
C HIS A 25 -13.10 2.44 -16.33
N GLY A 26 -14.32 2.21 -15.82
CA GLY A 26 -14.95 3.04 -14.78
C GLY A 26 -14.53 2.71 -13.35
N GLY A 27 -13.62 1.75 -13.14
CA GLY A 27 -13.30 1.21 -11.82
C GLY A 27 -14.29 0.13 -11.37
N ALA A 28 -14.08 -0.40 -10.16
CA ALA A 28 -15.00 -1.37 -9.56
C ALA A 28 -16.24 -0.65 -8.99
N SER A 29 -17.43 -1.24 -9.17
CA SER A 29 -18.73 -0.60 -8.91
C SER A 29 -19.18 -0.67 -7.44
N GLY A 30 -18.46 -1.38 -6.58
CA GLY A 30 -18.84 -1.57 -5.19
C GLY A 30 -18.81 -0.26 -4.39
N ARG A 31 -19.76 -0.12 -3.45
CA ARG A 31 -19.95 1.09 -2.62
C ARG A 31 -18.69 1.60 -1.89
N PHE A 32 -17.72 0.71 -1.66
CA PHE A 32 -16.47 1.01 -0.97
C PHE A 32 -15.23 0.85 -1.84
N GLU A 33 -15.37 0.45 -3.11
CA GLU A 33 -14.21 0.18 -3.97
C GLU A 33 -13.39 1.43 -4.23
N ARG A 34 -14.07 2.56 -4.47
CA ARG A 34 -13.40 3.86 -4.58
C ARG A 34 -12.60 4.19 -3.32
N LEU A 35 -13.14 3.91 -2.13
CA LEU A 35 -12.44 4.17 -0.87
C LEU A 35 -11.23 3.25 -0.70
N ARG A 36 -11.33 1.98 -1.12
CA ARG A 36 -10.22 1.02 -1.11
C ARG A 36 -9.09 1.45 -2.05
N GLU A 37 -9.41 1.88 -3.26
CA GLU A 37 -8.41 2.37 -4.20
C GLU A 37 -7.71 3.64 -3.67
N VAL A 38 -8.48 4.57 -3.10
CA VAL A 38 -7.91 5.78 -2.45
C VAL A 38 -7.02 5.40 -1.27
N ALA A 39 -7.49 4.52 -0.38
CA ALA A 39 -6.71 4.06 0.77
C ALA A 39 -5.39 3.38 0.34
N ARG A 40 -5.41 2.60 -0.74
CA ARG A 40 -4.20 1.97 -1.31
C ARG A 40 -3.18 3.01 -1.78
N VAL A 41 -3.62 4.06 -2.48
CA VAL A 41 -2.73 5.14 -2.93
C VAL A 41 -2.11 5.88 -1.74
N TYR A 42 -2.92 6.22 -0.73
CA TYR A 42 -2.40 6.88 0.48
C TYR A 42 -1.47 5.97 1.28
N ALA A 43 -1.77 4.69 1.41
CA ALA A 43 -0.91 3.73 2.09
C ALA A 43 0.46 3.65 1.41
N PHE A 44 0.49 3.61 0.07
CA PHE A 44 1.74 3.65 -0.69
C PHE A 44 2.50 4.96 -0.47
N ALA A 45 1.83 6.11 -0.56
CA ALA A 45 2.46 7.42 -0.35
C ALA A 45 3.06 7.55 1.06
N LEU A 46 2.35 7.09 2.10
CA LEU A 46 2.85 7.11 3.48
C LEU A 46 4.04 6.15 3.65
N ALA A 47 3.99 4.96 3.04
CA ALA A 47 5.07 3.99 3.11
C ALA A 47 6.38 4.50 2.47
N VAL A 48 6.30 5.15 1.30
CA VAL A 48 7.50 5.68 0.61
C VAL A 48 8.01 7.00 1.17
N THR A 49 7.22 7.69 2.00
CA THR A 49 7.62 8.94 2.68
C THR A 49 8.02 8.71 4.14
N GLU A 50 8.14 7.44 4.56
CA GLU A 50 8.48 7.04 5.95
C GLU A 50 7.48 7.56 7.00
N LYS A 51 6.30 8.02 6.57
CA LYS A 51 5.21 8.49 7.43
C LYS A 51 4.32 7.34 7.91
N ALA A 52 4.45 6.17 7.31
CA ALA A 52 3.98 4.91 7.84
C ALA A 52 5.12 3.90 7.69
N ASP A 53 5.60 3.35 8.80
CA ASP A 53 6.54 2.24 8.78
C ASP A 53 5.72 0.91 8.71
N PRO A 54 5.70 0.23 7.54
CA PRO A 54 4.96 -1.03 7.39
C PRO A 54 5.55 -2.16 8.25
N GLN A 55 6.80 -2.02 8.70
CA GLN A 55 7.49 -2.97 9.58
C GLN A 55 7.11 -2.73 11.05
N LYS A 56 6.90 -1.47 11.46
CA LYS A 56 6.40 -1.10 12.81
C LYS A 56 4.95 -1.54 13.07
N ALA A 57 4.09 -1.49 12.05
CA ALA A 57 2.69 -1.93 12.17
C ALA A 57 2.54 -3.44 12.43
N ARG A 58 3.52 -4.24 12.00
CA ARG A 58 3.56 -5.69 12.17
C ARG A 58 4.32 -6.13 13.43
N ALA A 59 5.11 -5.23 14.02
CA ALA A 59 5.89 -5.44 15.23
C ALA A 59 5.21 -4.94 16.51
N ALA A 60 4.02 -4.35 16.44
CA ALA A 60 3.25 -4.03 17.63
C ALA A 60 2.85 -5.35 18.32
N PRO A 61 3.35 -5.64 19.54
CA PRO A 61 2.94 -6.82 20.25
C PRO A 61 1.44 -6.69 20.49
N ILE A 62 0.67 -7.70 20.08
CA ILE A 62 -0.64 -7.95 20.67
C ILE A 62 -0.39 -8.12 22.16
N VAL A 63 -0.60 -7.06 22.94
CA VAL A 63 -0.70 -7.15 24.39
C VAL A 63 -1.86 -8.10 24.65
N ASP A 64 -1.52 -9.35 24.97
CA ASP A 64 -2.44 -10.23 25.63
C ASP A 64 -2.73 -9.59 26.99
N GLY A 65 -4.02 -9.41 27.27
CA GLY A 65 -4.53 -8.67 28.42
C GLY A 65 -4.29 -9.34 29.76
N GLN A 66 -3.08 -9.84 30.04
CA GLN A 66 -2.70 -10.44 31.31
C GLN A 66 -1.47 -9.73 31.87
N GLY A 67 -1.69 -8.51 32.35
CA GLY A 67 -0.69 -7.81 33.14
C GLY A 67 -0.39 -8.58 34.42
N ARG A 68 0.82 -9.14 34.54
CA ARG A 68 1.50 -9.41 35.80
C ARG A 68 3.00 -9.20 35.61
N TYR A 69 3.62 -8.58 36.61
CA TYR A 69 5.03 -8.20 36.70
C TYR A 69 5.99 -9.36 36.46
#